data_AF-A0A2E9WNY6-F1
#
_entry.id   AF-A0A2E9WNY6-F1
#
_cell.length_a   1.000
_cell.length_b   1.000
_cell.length_c   1.000
_cell.angle_alpha   90.00
_cell.angle_beta   90.00
_cell.angle_gamma   90.00
#
_symmetry.space_group_name_H-M   'P 1'
#
loop_
_entity.id
_entity.type
_entity.pdbx_description
1 polymer ?
#
loop_
_entity_poly.entity_id
_entity_poly.type
_entity_poly.pdbx_seq_one_letter_code
_entity_poly.pdbx_strand_id
1 'polypeptide(L)' 'QSPMHDPNSQGGDRITVWAGINYIETGGHSFGFELGGPLWQDLNGPQLEHDLSYALGWHYSF' A
#
# COMPACT_ATOMS: atom_id res chain seq x y z
N GLN A 1 -37.64 -5.26 -1.73
CA GLN A 1 -36.35 -5.96 -1.80
C GLN A 1 -35.33 -5.02 -1.18
N SER A 2 -34.74 -5.39 -0.05
CA SER A 2 -33.84 -4.49 0.69
C SER A 2 -32.43 -4.63 0.11
N PRO A 3 -31.81 -3.56 -0.42
CA PRO A 3 -30.52 -3.60 -1.11
C PRO A 3 -29.31 -3.78 -0.17
N MET A 4 -29.53 -4.17 1.09
CA MET A 4 -28.49 -4.25 2.13
C MET A 4 -27.88 -5.66 2.29
N HIS A 5 -28.19 -6.59 1.38
CA HIS A 5 -27.84 -8.00 1.56
C HIS A 5 -27.37 -8.67 0.26
N ASP A 6 -26.63 -7.93 -0.57
CA ASP A 6 -25.84 -8.51 -1.65
C ASP A 6 -24.39 -8.67 -1.15
N PRO A 7 -23.95 -9.89 -0.75
CA PRO A 7 -22.59 -10.11 -0.27
C PRO A 7 -21.53 -9.86 -1.36
N ASN A 8 -21.97 -9.84 -2.63
CA ASN A 8 -21.12 -9.59 -3.79
C ASN A 8 -20.79 -8.10 -4.01
N SER A 9 -21.56 -7.16 -3.42
CA SER A 9 -21.28 -5.72 -3.53
C SER A 9 -20.21 -5.21 -2.57
N GLN A 10 -19.58 -6.10 -1.80
CA GLN A 10 -18.43 -5.79 -0.94
C GLN A 10 -17.16 -6.50 -1.39
N GLY A 11 -17.20 -7.21 -2.54
CA GLY A 11 -16.05 -7.89 -3.12
C GLY A 11 -15.36 -7.00 -4.14
N GLY A 12 -14.26 -6.38 -3.73
CA GLY A 12 -13.29 -5.80 -4.66
C GLY A 12 -12.01 -6.59 -4.59
N ASP A 13 -11.55 -7.12 -5.72
CA ASP A 13 -10.24 -7.76 -5.81
C ASP A 13 -9.17 -6.67 -5.96
N ARG A 14 -8.26 -6.60 -5.00
CA ARG A 14 -7.16 -5.64 -5.01
C ARG A 14 -5.82 -6.34 -4.88
N ILE A 15 -5.00 -6.20 -5.91
CA ILE A 15 -3.61 -6.61 -5.93
C ILE A 15 -2.76 -5.38 -5.66
N THR A 16 -2.08 -5.36 -4.52
CA THR A 16 -1.13 -4.30 -4.16
C THR A 16 0.27 -4.85 -4.26
N VAL A 17 1.16 -4.08 -4.90
CA VAL A 17 2.59 -4.39 -4.92
C VAL A 17 3.33 -3.33 -4.15
N TRP A 18 4.31 -3.81 -3.38
CA TRP A 18 5.22 -3.00 -2.61
C TRP A 18 6.64 -3.30 -3.10
N ALA A 19 7.42 -2.25 -3.28
CA ALA A 19 8.83 -2.31 -3.61
C ALA A 19 9.57 -1.36 -2.68
N GLY A 20 10.66 -1.82 -2.08
CA GLY A 20 11.44 -1.02 -1.16
C GLY A 20 12.93 -1.27 -1.31
N ILE A 21 13.71 -0.23 -1.01
CA ILE A 21 15.15 -0.27 -0.90
C ILE A 21 15.54 0.08 0.53
N ASN A 22 16.47 -0.69 1.08
CA ASN A 22 17.08 -0.40 2.37
C ASN A 22 18.58 -0.23 2.15
N TYR A 23 19.09 0.94 2.49
CA TYR A 23 20.49 1.27 2.44
C TYR A 23 21.02 1.41 3.86
N ILE A 24 21.94 0.52 4.21
CA ILE A 24 22.59 0.50 5.52
C ILE A 24 24.05 0.90 5.30
N GLU A 25 24.43 2.05 5.86
CA GLU A 25 25.79 2.54 5.86
C GLU A 25 26.52 2.02 7.10
N THR A 26 27.76 1.57 6.92
CA THR A 26 28.64 1.09 8.01
C THR A 26 28.97 2.17 9.05
N GLY A 27 28.60 3.43 8.80
CA GLY A 27 28.75 4.58 9.70
C GLY A 27 27.57 4.86 10.64
N GLY A 28 26.61 3.94 10.77
CA GLY A 28 25.46 4.09 11.67
C GLY A 28 24.23 4.77 11.04
N HIS A 29 24.30 5.11 9.75
CA HIS A 29 23.16 5.61 9.01
C HIS A 29 22.39 4.46 8.36
N SER A 30 21.08 4.45 8.51
CA SER A 30 20.20 3.56 7.77
C SER A 30 19.11 4.38 7.10
N PHE A 31 18.93 4.18 5.80
CA PHE A 31 17.90 4.82 4.99
C PHE A 31 17.00 3.72 4.43
N GLY A 32 15.71 3.83 4.69
CA GLY A 32 14.68 2.99 4.11
C GLY A 32 13.81 3.82 3.19
N PHE A 33 13.53 3.32 2.00
CA PHE A 33 12.51 3.87 1.13
C PHE A 33 11.62 2.74 0.64
N GLU A 34 10.31 2.91 0.77
CA GLU A 34 9.32 1.95 0.35
C GLU A 34 8.23 2.66 -0.45
N LEU A 35 7.81 2.05 -1.55
CA LEU A 35 6.70 2.50 -2.36
C LEU A 35 5.75 1.34 -2.54
N GLY A 36 4.45 1.59 -2.55
CA GLY A 36 3.49 0.58 -2.91
C GLY A 36 2.16 1.15 -3.32
N GLY A 37 1.54 0.47 -4.27
CA GLY A 37 0.30 0.91 -4.86
C GLY A 37 -0.46 -0.28 -5.42
N PRO A 38 -1.77 -0.11 -5.66
CA PRO A 38 -2.54 -1.12 -6.37
C PRO A 38 -2.01 -1.24 -7.80
N LEU A 39 -1.60 -2.45 -8.21
CA LEU A 39 -1.37 -2.76 -9.62
C LEU A 39 -2.69 -3.06 -10.34
N TRP A 40 -3.67 -3.61 -9.60
CA TRP A 40 -4.99 -3.94 -10.12
C TRP A 40 -6.02 -3.82 -9.02
N GLN A 41 -7.11 -3.12 -9.29
CA GLN A 41 -8.18 -2.85 -8.34
C GLN A 41 -9.51 -2.80 -9.09
N ASP A 42 -10.30 -3.87 -8.99
CA ASP A 42 -11.69 -3.88 -9.46
C ASP A 42 -12.59 -3.60 -8.26
N LEU A 43 -13.07 -2.36 -8.17
CA LEU A 43 -13.95 -1.91 -7.10
C LEU A 43 -15.39 -1.93 -7.61
N ASN A 44 -16.18 -2.90 -7.18
CA ASN A 44 -17.64 -2.87 -7.34
C ASN A 44 -18.27 -1.95 -6.29
N GLY A 45 -17.93 -0.65 -6.31
CA GLY A 45 -18.50 0.37 -5.40
C GLY A 45 -17.72 1.68 -5.35
N PRO A 46 -18.28 2.76 -4.78
CA PRO A 46 -17.66 4.09 -4.66
C PRO A 46 -16.56 4.15 -3.57
N GLN A 47 -15.94 3.01 -3.27
CA GLN A 47 -14.94 2.92 -2.23
C GLN A 47 -13.62 3.46 -2.79
N LEU A 48 -12.98 4.34 -2.01
CA LEU A 48 -11.84 5.14 -2.43
C LEU A 48 -10.77 4.26 -3.12
N GLU A 49 -10.49 4.54 -4.39
CA GLU A 49 -9.35 3.99 -5.11
C GLU A 49 -8.10 4.31 -4.30
N HIS A 50 -7.27 3.32 -4.01
CA HIS A 50 -6.16 3.56 -3.09
C HIS A 50 -4.98 4.11 -3.88
N ASP A 51 -4.81 5.42 -3.85
CA ASP A 51 -3.70 6.10 -4.49
C ASP A 51 -2.33 5.57 -3.98
N LEU A 52 -1.34 5.62 -4.86
CA LEU A 52 0.05 5.26 -4.61
C LEU A 52 0.53 5.72 -3.22
N SER A 53 1.03 4.80 -2.41
CA SER A 53 1.59 5.04 -1.08
C SER A 53 3.11 4.97 -1.11
N TYR A 54 3.75 5.79 -0.27
CA TYR A 54 5.20 5.80 -0.11
C TYR A 54 5.55 6.01 1.36
N ALA A 55 6.65 5.39 1.79
CA ALA A 55 7.23 5.52 3.11
C ALA A 55 8.72 5.81 2.98
N LEU A 56 9.18 6.77 3.76
CA LEU A 56 10.58 7.16 3.85
C LEU A 56 11.00 7.05 5.32
N GLY A 57 12.09 6.35 5.57
CA GLY A 57 12.68 6.15 6.89
C GLY A 57 14.15 6.53 6.88
N TRP A 58 14.59 7.24 7.91
CA TRP A 58 15.99 7.49 8.17
C TRP A 58 16.26 7.29 9.66
N HIS A 59 17.32 6.56 9.97
CA HIS A 59 17.76 6.30 11.33
C HIS A 59 19.26 6.58 11.43
N TYR A 60 19.66 7.27 12.50
CA TYR A 60 21.05 7.47 12.91
C TYR A 60 21.28 6.74 14.24
N SER A 61 22.13 5.71 14.23
CA SER A 61 22.55 5.01 15.46
C SER A 61 23.95 5.49 15.85
N PHE A 62 24.07 6.02 17.08
CA PHE A 62 25.29 6.57 17.67
C PHE A 62 26.01 5.56 18.59
#